data_AF-K9Y214-F1
#
_entry.id   AF-K9Y214-F1
#
_cell.length_a   1.000
_cell.length_b   1.000
_cell.length_c   1.000
_cell.angle_alpha   90.00
_cell.angle_beta   90.00
_cell.angle_gamma   90.00
#
_symmetry.space_group_name_H-M   'P 1'
#
loop_
_entity.id
_entity.type
_entity.pdbx_description
1 polymer ?
#
loop_
_entity_poly.entity_id
_entity_poly.type
_entity_poly.pdbx_seq_one_letter_code
_entity_poly.pdbx_strand_id
1 'polypeptide(L)'
;MTKLDRQIPQEYTSEIFALAAKLQVQHEQNYSIAELVQIGAEANISPEFIEQAAKQIQKKKRREAKRKKIFESFSNAIAAIVLLSFLTGIFALPNGHCSSLVKTLPEDSQTLPDS
;
A
#
# COMPACT_ATOMS: atom_id res chain seq x y z
N MET A 1 -32.34 -10.69 34.88
CA MET A 1 -32.14 -10.08 33.54
C MET A 1 -33.50 -9.97 32.86
N THR A 2 -34.10 -8.79 32.86
CA THR A 2 -35.41 -8.53 32.26
C THR A 2 -35.24 -8.33 30.76
N LYS A 3 -35.70 -9.30 29.97
CA LYS A 3 -35.70 -9.28 28.52
C LYS A 3 -36.62 -8.14 28.07
N LEU A 4 -36.10 -7.20 27.28
CA LEU A 4 -36.83 -6.05 26.75
C LEU A 4 -38.00 -6.51 25.90
N ASP A 5 -39.19 -6.58 26.49
CA ASP A 5 -40.47 -6.74 25.79
C ASP A 5 -40.91 -5.41 25.17
N ARG A 6 -39.99 -4.75 24.44
CA ARG A 6 -40.31 -3.55 23.65
C ARG A 6 -40.73 -4.00 22.26
N GLN A 7 -42.03 -3.90 21.99
CA GLN A 7 -42.54 -3.98 20.63
C GLN A 7 -41.83 -2.91 19.79
N ILE A 8 -41.14 -3.36 18.75
CA ILE A 8 -40.48 -2.47 17.80
C ILE A 8 -41.54 -2.03 16.78
N PRO A 9 -41.70 -0.71 16.53
CA PRO A 9 -42.60 -0.22 15.49
C PRO A 9 -42.30 -0.86 14.13
N GLN A 10 -43.36 -1.28 13.42
CA GLN A 10 -43.24 -2.00 12.16
C GLN A 10 -42.43 -1.22 11.12
N GLU A 11 -42.54 0.11 11.12
CA GLU A 11 -41.79 1.03 10.24
C GLU A 11 -40.27 0.86 10.30
N TYR A 12 -39.69 0.48 11.45
CA TYR A 12 -38.24 0.30 11.61
C TYR A 12 -37.76 -1.09 11.22
N THR A 13 -38.66 -2.04 11.01
CA THR A 13 -38.31 -3.46 10.79
C THR A 13 -37.36 -3.63 9.61
N SER A 14 -37.67 -3.00 8.48
CA SER A 14 -36.85 -3.10 7.27
C SER A 14 -35.45 -2.49 7.44
N GLU A 15 -35.36 -1.34 8.12
CA GLU A 15 -34.08 -0.67 8.39
C GLU A 15 -33.21 -1.50 9.34
N ILE A 16 -33.83 -2.10 10.37
CA ILE A 16 -33.13 -2.99 11.30
C ILE A 16 -32.58 -4.21 10.57
N PHE A 17 -33.36 -4.86 9.70
CA PHE A 17 -32.86 -6.01 8.93
C PHE A 17 -31.80 -5.61 7.91
N ALA A 18 -31.92 -4.45 7.26
CA ALA A 18 -30.89 -3.94 6.35
C ALA A 18 -29.57 -3.69 7.08
N LEU A 19 -29.63 -3.08 8.26
CA LEU A 19 -28.46 -2.85 9.10
C LEU A 19 -27.88 -4.17 9.61
N ALA A 20 -28.72 -5.10 10.06
CA ALA A 20 -28.29 -6.42 10.51
C ALA A 20 -27.58 -7.19 9.39
N ALA A 21 -28.12 -7.19 8.16
CA ALA A 21 -27.47 -7.80 7.01
C ALA A 21 -26.11 -7.16 6.69
N LYS A 22 -26.00 -5.83 6.76
CA LYS A 22 -24.73 -5.13 6.59
C LYS A 22 -23.71 -5.52 7.66
N LEU A 23 -24.15 -5.60 8.92
CA LEU A 23 -23.29 -5.99 10.05
C LEU A 23 -22.87 -7.47 9.94
N GLN A 24 -23.78 -8.35 9.52
CA GLN A 24 -23.50 -9.77 9.27
C GLN A 24 -22.38 -9.91 8.22
N VAL A 25 -22.54 -9.22 7.08
CA VAL A 25 -21.54 -9.21 6.00
C VAL A 25 -20.20 -8.64 6.47
N GLN A 26 -20.18 -7.68 7.40
CA GLN A 26 -18.92 -7.16 7.97
C GLN A 26 -18.27 -8.13 8.96
N HIS A 27 -19.07 -8.88 9.71
CA HIS A 27 -18.59 -9.85 10.70
C HIS A 27 -18.06 -11.13 10.05
N GLU A 28 -18.70 -11.61 8.97
CA GLU A 28 -18.35 -12.86 8.29
C GLU A 28 -17.11 -12.78 7.39
N GLN A 29 -16.42 -11.63 7.28
CA GLN A 29 -15.31 -11.47 6.33
C GLN A 29 -13.98 -12.11 6.78
N ASN A 30 -13.94 -12.74 7.95
CA ASN A 30 -12.71 -13.28 8.50
C ASN A 30 -12.85 -14.78 8.69
N TYR A 31 -12.05 -15.54 7.94
CA TYR A 31 -11.85 -16.96 8.18
C TYR A 31 -10.63 -17.18 9.07
N SER A 32 -10.77 -18.06 10.06
CA SER A 32 -9.65 -18.62 10.80
C SER A 32 -8.83 -19.57 9.90
N ILE A 33 -7.59 -19.84 10.29
CA ILE A 33 -6.76 -20.83 9.58
C ILE A 33 -7.41 -22.21 9.58
N ALA A 34 -8.08 -22.60 10.67
CA ALA A 34 -8.78 -23.87 10.76
C ALA A 34 -9.93 -23.98 9.75
N GLU A 35 -10.73 -22.92 9.61
CA GLU A 35 -11.81 -22.86 8.61
C GLU A 35 -11.26 -22.91 7.19
N LEU A 36 -10.17 -22.18 6.91
CA LEU A 36 -9.51 -22.24 5.60
C LEU A 36 -8.98 -23.64 5.29
N VAL A 37 -8.45 -24.36 6.29
CA VAL A 37 -8.01 -25.75 6.16
C VAL A 37 -9.18 -26.67 5.86
N GLN A 38 -10.30 -26.49 6.55
CA GLN A 38 -11.52 -27.28 6.29
C GLN A 38 -12.04 -27.06 4.87
N ILE A 39 -12.13 -25.81 4.41
CA ILE A 39 -12.55 -25.46 3.05
C ILE A 39 -11.55 -26.03 2.02
N GLY A 40 -10.26 -25.90 2.29
CA GLY A 40 -9.22 -26.42 1.41
C GLY A 40 -9.23 -27.95 1.29
N ALA A 41 -9.68 -28.66 2.33
CA ALA A 41 -9.84 -30.11 2.29
C ALA A 41 -10.88 -30.55 1.25
N GLU A 42 -11.97 -29.77 1.05
CA GLU A 42 -12.96 -30.01 -0.01
C GLU A 42 -12.34 -29.96 -1.42
N ALA A 43 -11.27 -29.18 -1.57
CA ALA A 43 -10.50 -29.05 -2.80
C ALA A 43 -9.24 -29.93 -2.83
N ASN A 44 -9.06 -30.86 -1.89
CA ASN A 44 -7.86 -31.69 -1.72
C ASN A 44 -6.56 -30.89 -1.57
N ILE A 45 -6.63 -29.70 -0.98
CA ILE A 45 -5.46 -28.88 -0.67
C ILE A 45 -4.97 -29.26 0.73
N SER A 46 -3.71 -29.66 0.81
CA SER A 46 -3.12 -30.06 2.07
C SER A 46 -2.96 -28.87 3.04
N PRO A 47 -3.17 -29.06 4.36
CA PRO A 47 -3.13 -27.98 5.34
C PRO A 47 -1.84 -27.15 5.33
N GLU A 48 -0.69 -27.77 5.07
CA GLU A 48 0.60 -27.09 5.05
C GLU A 48 0.67 -25.99 3.96
N PHE A 49 0.03 -26.21 2.81
CA PHE A 49 0.01 -25.23 1.73
C PHE A 49 -0.86 -24.04 2.09
N ILE A 50 -1.96 -24.27 2.81
CA ILE A 50 -2.89 -23.23 3.27
C ILE A 50 -2.20 -22.36 4.33
N GLU A 51 -1.52 -22.97 5.29
CA GLU A 51 -0.76 -22.23 6.30
C GLU A 51 0.37 -21.40 5.69
N GLN A 52 1.12 -21.98 4.75
CA GLN A 52 2.18 -21.26 4.05
C GLN A 52 1.62 -20.09 3.24
N ALA A 53 0.52 -20.30 2.51
CA ALA A 53 -0.15 -19.25 1.73
C ALA A 53 -0.64 -18.12 2.65
N ALA A 54 -1.27 -18.43 3.77
CA ALA A 54 -1.75 -17.44 4.74
C ALA A 54 -0.61 -16.58 5.28
N LYS A 55 0.53 -17.19 5.67
CA LYS A 55 1.74 -16.46 6.12
C LYS A 55 2.28 -15.53 5.04
N GLN A 56 2.36 -16.00 3.79
CA GLN A 56 2.85 -15.21 2.66
C GLN A 56 1.94 -14.02 2.34
N ILE A 57 0.62 -14.24 2.31
CA ILE A 57 -0.38 -13.18 2.07
C ILE A 57 -0.33 -12.14 3.18
N GLN A 58 -0.27 -12.55 4.45
CA GLN A 58 -0.18 -11.61 5.57
C GLN A 58 1.07 -10.73 5.47
N LYS A 59 2.23 -11.32 5.12
CA LYS A 59 3.47 -10.58 4.90
C LYS A 59 3.35 -9.59 3.74
N LYS A 60 2.73 -10.00 2.63
CA LYS A 60 2.49 -9.14 1.45
C LYS A 60 1.58 -7.97 1.81
N LYS A 61 0.45 -8.22 2.48
CA LYS A 61 -0.52 -7.19 2.87
C LYS A 61 0.06 -6.16 3.84
N ARG A 62 0.89 -6.59 4.80
CA ARG A 62 1.62 -5.66 5.68
C ARG A 62 2.58 -4.75 4.89
N ARG A 63 3.24 -5.26 3.85
CA ARG A 63 4.12 -4.45 2.98
C ARG A 63 3.32 -3.47 2.12
N GLU A 64 2.21 -3.92 1.54
CA GLU A 64 1.30 -3.07 0.74
C GLU A 64 0.72 -1.93 1.58
N ALA A 65 0.25 -2.21 2.79
CA ALA A 65 -0.29 -1.20 3.70
C ALA A 65 0.76 -0.13 4.07
N LYS A 66 2.02 -0.54 4.30
CA LYS A 66 3.13 0.40 4.52
C LYS A 66 3.40 1.26 3.29
N ARG A 67 3.42 0.67 2.09
CA ARG A 67 3.62 1.42 0.83
C ARG A 67 2.50 2.43 0.57
N LYS A 68 1.24 2.07 0.82
CA LYS A 68 0.10 3.00 0.69
C LYS A 68 0.24 4.20 1.62
N LYS A 69 0.55 3.97 2.91
CA LYS A 69 0.80 5.06 3.87
C LYS A 69 1.94 5.99 3.44
N ILE A 70 3.02 5.43 2.89
CA ILE A 70 4.13 6.23 2.37
C ILE A 70 3.66 7.03 1.16
N PHE A 71 3.01 6.41 0.18
CA PHE A 71 2.57 7.10 -1.03
C PHE A 71 1.54 8.22 -0.75
N GLU A 72 0.57 7.98 0.15
CA GLU A 72 -0.37 9.00 0.62
C GLU A 72 0.33 10.16 1.34
N SER A 73 1.38 9.87 2.11
CA SER A 73 2.17 10.92 2.78
C SER A 73 3.05 11.72 1.81
N PHE A 74 3.45 11.13 0.67
CA PHE A 74 4.33 11.77 -0.31
C PHE A 74 3.57 12.44 -1.47
N SER A 75 2.31 12.09 -1.75
CA SER A 75 1.56 12.65 -2.88
C SER A 75 1.42 14.18 -2.81
N ASN A 76 1.21 14.72 -1.61
CA ASN A 76 1.10 16.17 -1.42
C ASN A 76 2.48 16.87 -1.49
N ALA A 77 3.55 16.18 -1.08
CA ALA A 77 4.92 16.70 -1.13
C ALA A 77 5.48 16.74 -2.56
N ILE A 78 5.21 15.71 -3.37
CA ILE A 78 5.67 15.64 -4.77
C ILE A 78 5.01 16.73 -5.62
N ALA A 79 3.70 16.99 -5.43
CA ALA A 79 3.00 18.07 -6.12
C ALA A 79 3.58 19.46 -5.79
N ALA A 80 3.94 19.70 -4.52
CA ALA A 80 4.55 20.95 -4.07
C ALA A 80 5.97 21.15 -4.63
N ILE A 81 6.78 20.08 -4.70
CA ILE A 81 8.14 20.13 -5.26
C ILE A 81 8.10 20.46 -6.76
N VAL A 82 7.20 19.85 -7.53
CA VAL A 82 7.05 20.15 -8.97
C VAL A 82 6.64 21.60 -9.22
N LEU A 83 5.68 22.13 -8.44
CA LEU A 83 5.27 23.54 -8.54
C LEU A 83 6.40 24.51 -8.16
N LEU A 84 7.16 24.20 -7.10
CA LEU A 84 8.25 25.05 -6.65
C LEU A 84 9.41 25.08 -7.65
N SER A 85 9.76 23.94 -8.26
CA SER A 85 10.78 23.86 -9.31
C SER A 85 10.40 24.65 -10.57
N PHE A 86 9.11 24.71 -10.90
CA PHE A 86 8.60 25.53 -12.01
C PHE A 86 8.71 27.04 -11.73
N LEU A 87 8.52 27.47 -10.47
CA LEU A 87 8.62 28.89 -10.11
C LEU A 87 10.06 29.39 -9.96
N THR A 88 10.98 28.57 -9.45
CA THR A 88 12.35 29.02 -9.16
C THR A 88 13.34 28.78 -10.29
N GLY A 89 12.93 28.06 -11.36
CA GLY A 89 13.82 27.73 -12.48
C GLY A 89 14.93 26.75 -12.13
N ILE A 90 14.91 26.17 -10.92
CA ILE A 90 15.86 25.14 -10.49
C ILE A 90 15.25 23.77 -10.74
N PHE A 91 15.74 23.10 -11.80
CA PHE A 91 15.52 21.67 -12.04
C PHE A 91 16.35 20.85 -11.03
N ALA A 92 15.90 20.78 -9.78
CA ALA A 92 16.48 19.88 -8.79
C ALA A 92 15.93 18.47 -9.01
N LEU A 93 16.57 17.72 -9.90
CA LEU A 93 16.37 16.27 -9.99
C LEU A 93 16.83 15.63 -8.68
N PRO A 94 15.99 14.86 -7.96
CA PRO A 94 16.45 14.05 -6.85
C PRO A 94 17.20 12.84 -7.41
N ASN A 95 18.41 13.08 -7.92
CA ASN A 95 19.29 12.02 -8.35
C ASN A 95 19.98 11.40 -7.14
N GLY A 96 19.78 10.09 -7.01
CA GLY A 96 20.75 9.24 -6.34
C GLY A 96 22.14 9.54 -6.88
N HIS A 97 23.08 9.72 -5.95
CA HIS A 97 24.52 9.82 -6.11
C HIS A 97 25.07 9.33 -7.46
N CYS A 98 25.65 10.25 -8.23
CA CYS A 98 26.82 9.98 -9.07
C CYS A 98 27.74 11.20 -9.00
N SER A 99 28.78 11.08 -8.18
CA SER A 99 29.91 12.00 -8.14
C SER A 99 30.76 11.76 -9.38
N SER A 100 30.99 12.77 -10.22
CA SER A 100 32.22 12.86 -11.00
C SER A 100 32.72 14.30 -11.02
N LEU A 101 33.57 14.54 -10.03
CA LEU A 101 34.70 15.46 -9.99
C LEU A 101 35.02 16.13 -11.35
N VAL A 102 34.72 17.43 -11.44
CA VAL A 102 35.31 18.35 -12.42
C VAL A 102 36.82 18.37 -12.21
N LYS A 103 37.59 17.76 -13.11
CA LYS A 103 38.98 18.14 -13.36
C LYS A 103 39.01 18.96 -14.63
N THR A 104 39.07 20.28 -14.46
CA THR A 104 39.60 21.19 -15.46
C THR A 104 41.04 20.78 -15.73
N LEU A 105 41.30 20.28 -16.93
CA LEU A 105 42.63 20.12 -17.51
C LEU A 105 42.99 21.43 -18.22
N PRO A 106 44.05 22.15 -17.82
CA PRO A 106 44.77 23.02 -18.72
C PRO A 106 46.09 22.30 -19.08
N GLU A 107 46.16 21.70 -20.26
CA GLU A 107 47.45 21.40 -20.88
C GLU A 107 47.78 22.53 -21.85
N ASP A 108 48.51 23.51 -21.30
CA ASP A 108 49.41 24.36 -22.05
C ASP A 108 50.71 23.59 -22.24
N SER A 109 51.07 23.27 -23.49
CA SER A 109 52.44 23.04 -23.94
C SER A 109 52.52 23.09 -25.47
N GLN A 110 53.33 24.03 -25.93
CA GLN A 110 53.58 24.43 -27.30
C GLN A 110 54.38 23.40 -28.13
N THR A 111 54.49 23.74 -29.43
CA THR A 111 55.43 23.30 -30.48
C THR A 111 54.93 22.11 -31.32
N LEU A 112 54.85 22.18 -32.66
CA LEU A 112 55.75 22.77 -33.66
C LEU A 112 55.00 22.87 -35.01
N PRO A 113 55.24 23.86 -35.90
CA PRO A 113 54.64 23.87 -37.25
C PRO A 113 55.44 23.05 -38.27
N ASP A 114 54.73 22.49 -39.25
CA ASP A 114 55.24 21.71 -40.38
C ASP A 114 56.10 22.53 -41.36
N SER A 115 57.12 21.84 -41.90
CA SER A 115 57.87 22.04 -43.17
C SER A 115 58.70 23.30 -43.37
#